data_AF-T1QSA3-F1
#
_entry.id   AF-T1QSA3-F1
#
_cell.length_a   1.000
_cell.length_b   1.000
_cell.length_c   1.000
_cell.angle_alpha   90.00
_cell.angle_beta   90.00
_cell.angle_gamma   90.00
#
_symmetry.space_group_name_H-M   'P 1'
#
loop_
_entity.id
_entity.type
_entity.pdbx_description
1 polymer ?
#
loop_
_entity_poly.entity_id
_entity_poly.type
_entity_poly.pdbx_seq_one_letter_code
_entity_poly.pdbx_strand_id
1 'polypeptide(L)'
;DLDYLDVYETNPDYLNIFIIVMENSNLHSPEYLEVALPQFCKAMCKLPVAALARLSKLWSTYGVPHIRRVMETFQQIITFTVVSNEYDSDNLVNDDQTVVAATQCLKVVFYASVLGGDVDVEHNEEEVEEVEEEDALSLHELLGEERLYKKGPRVDPLEKELGVRPVDSRRPLIPFEDFVNESLNDVVEMDKDFT
;
A
#
# COMPACT_ATOMS: atom_id res chain seq x y z
N ASP A 1 -19.73 4.41 7.99
CA ASP A 1 -20.00 5.73 7.43
C ASP A 1 -18.80 6.25 6.66
N LEU A 2 -19.08 6.76 5.45
CA LEU A 2 -18.16 6.94 4.31
C LEU A 2 -17.81 8.42 4.06
N ASP A 3 -17.97 9.29 5.05
CA ASP A 3 -17.83 10.75 4.88
C ASP A 3 -16.38 11.23 4.68
N TYR A 4 -15.39 10.35 4.78
CA TYR A 4 -13.97 10.73 4.73
C TYR A 4 -13.43 11.06 3.34
N LEU A 5 -14.06 10.57 2.26
CA LEU A 5 -13.63 10.89 0.90
C LEU A 5 -13.83 12.39 0.60
N ASP A 6 -14.98 12.94 1.02
CA ASP A 6 -15.36 14.33 0.76
C ASP A 6 -14.52 15.32 1.58
N VAL A 7 -14.09 14.92 2.79
CA VAL A 7 -13.26 15.76 3.67
C VAL A 7 -11.89 16.06 3.06
N TYR A 8 -11.27 15.09 2.38
CA TYR A 8 -9.99 15.31 1.72
C TYR A 8 -10.13 16.27 0.51
N GLU A 9 -11.18 16.10 -0.29
CA GLU A 9 -11.44 16.98 -1.45
C GLU A 9 -11.79 18.40 -1.01
N THR A 10 -12.44 18.54 0.15
CA THR A 10 -12.87 19.83 0.71
C THR A 10 -11.76 20.55 1.49
N ASN A 11 -10.77 19.82 2.04
CA ASN A 11 -9.71 20.41 2.85
C ASN A 11 -8.31 19.86 2.47
N PRO A 12 -7.46 20.67 1.81
CA PRO A 12 -6.12 20.23 1.39
C PRO A 12 -5.17 19.94 2.56
N ASP A 13 -5.47 20.44 3.76
CA ASP A 13 -4.67 20.25 4.98
C ASP A 13 -5.03 18.94 5.71
N TYR A 14 -5.98 18.16 5.22
CA TYR A 14 -6.43 16.93 5.88
C TYR A 14 -5.30 15.90 6.08
N LEU A 15 -4.31 15.87 5.17
CA LEU A 15 -3.14 14.98 5.29
C LEU A 15 -2.24 15.31 6.49
N ASN A 16 -2.32 16.54 7.00
CA ASN A 16 -1.55 16.95 8.17
C ASN A 16 -1.88 16.10 9.40
N ILE A 17 -3.09 15.56 9.50
CA ILE A 17 -3.47 14.66 10.59
C ILE A 17 -2.61 13.39 10.56
N PHE A 18 -2.44 12.79 9.37
CA PHE A 18 -1.63 11.58 9.20
C PHE A 18 -0.15 11.85 9.51
N ILE A 19 0.36 12.99 9.07
CA ILE A 19 1.73 13.41 9.34
C ILE A 19 1.94 13.62 10.85
N ILE A 20 1.09 14.40 11.49
CA ILE A 20 1.19 14.73 12.93
C ILE A 20 1.14 13.46 13.78
N VAL A 21 0.26 12.52 13.46
CA VAL A 21 0.18 11.25 14.20
C VAL A 21 1.49 10.46 14.05
N MET A 22 2.05 10.34 12.84
CA MET A 22 3.30 9.61 12.61
C MET A 22 4.54 10.28 13.21
N GLU A 23 4.47 11.56 13.60
CA GLU A 23 5.54 12.20 14.37
C GLU A 23 5.58 11.77 15.85
N ASN A 24 4.53 11.11 16.35
CA ASN A 24 4.50 10.64 17.73
C ASN A 24 5.45 9.45 17.93
N SER A 25 6.52 9.65 18.70
CA SER A 25 7.52 8.60 18.99
C SER A 25 7.02 7.49 19.92
N ASN A 26 5.83 7.65 20.53
CA ASN A 26 5.27 6.70 21.48
C ASN A 26 4.19 5.79 20.88
N LEU A 27 4.05 5.74 19.55
CA LEU A 27 3.09 4.87 18.86
C LEU A 27 3.28 3.37 19.14
N HIS A 28 4.44 2.99 19.68
CA HIS A 28 4.76 1.62 20.08
C HIS A 28 4.09 1.18 21.41
N SER A 29 3.37 2.06 22.12
CA SER A 29 2.71 1.67 23.37
C SER A 29 1.55 0.69 23.10
N PRO A 30 1.27 -0.27 24.01
CA PRO A 30 0.19 -1.24 23.83
C PRO A 30 -1.16 -0.59 23.54
N GLU A 31 -1.46 0.52 24.21
CA GLU A 31 -2.73 1.24 24.04
C GLU A 31 -2.91 1.78 22.60
N TYR A 32 -1.80 2.20 21.96
CA TYR A 32 -1.82 2.61 20.57
C TYR A 32 -1.95 1.41 19.64
N LEU A 33 -1.14 0.36 19.85
CA LEU A 33 -1.13 -0.83 18.99
C LEU A 33 -2.45 -1.60 18.97
N GLU A 34 -3.15 -1.68 20.11
CA GLU A 34 -4.40 -2.43 20.23
C GLU A 34 -5.61 -1.69 19.66
N VAL A 35 -5.64 -0.36 19.76
CA VAL A 35 -6.85 0.43 19.50
C VAL A 35 -6.62 1.50 18.45
N ALA A 36 -5.71 2.44 18.70
CA ALA A 36 -5.62 3.67 17.90
C ALA A 36 -4.98 3.44 16.53
N LEU A 37 -3.86 2.71 16.47
CA LEU A 37 -3.12 2.45 15.24
C LEU A 37 -3.89 1.57 14.23
N PRO A 38 -4.63 0.53 14.64
CA PRO A 38 -5.53 -0.18 13.73
C PRO A 38 -6.56 0.75 13.06
N GLN A 39 -7.14 1.68 13.83
CA GLN A 39 -8.09 2.66 13.27
C GLN A 39 -7.38 3.67 12.37
N PHE A 40 -6.17 4.08 12.73
CA PHE A 40 -5.33 4.94 11.89
C PHE A 40 -5.04 4.30 10.52
N CYS A 41 -4.62 3.03 10.49
CA CYS A 41 -4.39 2.30 9.25
C CYS A 41 -5.66 2.23 8.41
N LYS A 42 -6.79 1.88 9.03
CA LYS A 42 -8.09 1.81 8.33
C LYS A 42 -8.49 3.17 7.75
N ALA A 43 -8.28 4.26 8.48
CA ALA A 43 -8.54 5.61 7.99
C ALA A 43 -7.63 5.98 6.81
N MET A 44 -6.34 5.63 6.87
CA MET A 44 -5.40 5.88 5.79
C MET A 44 -5.78 5.11 4.53
N CYS A 45 -6.26 3.87 4.65
CA CYS A 45 -6.74 3.05 3.53
C CYS A 45 -8.03 3.57 2.87
N LYS A 46 -8.73 4.52 3.50
CA LYS A 46 -9.89 5.20 2.91
C LYS A 46 -9.52 6.47 2.16
N LEU A 47 -8.25 6.89 2.19
CA LEU A 47 -7.78 8.03 1.42
C LEU A 47 -7.84 7.73 -0.10
N PRO A 48 -8.20 8.71 -0.94
CA PRO A 48 -8.07 8.58 -2.39
C PRO A 48 -6.64 8.25 -2.80
N VAL A 49 -6.45 7.59 -3.94
CA VAL A 49 -5.11 7.21 -4.44
C VAL A 49 -4.20 8.44 -4.59
N ALA A 50 -4.73 9.57 -5.06
CA ALA A 50 -3.99 10.84 -5.15
C ALA A 50 -3.49 11.36 -3.78
N ALA A 51 -4.26 11.13 -2.71
CA ALA A 51 -3.86 11.47 -1.35
C ALA A 51 -2.72 10.58 -0.85
N LEU A 52 -2.81 9.28 -1.09
CA LEU A 52 -1.76 8.31 -0.76
C LEU A 52 -0.47 8.62 -1.53
N ALA A 53 -0.57 8.94 -2.82
CA ALA A 53 0.55 9.36 -3.65
C ALA A 53 1.21 10.64 -3.11
N ARG A 54 0.43 11.62 -2.65
CA ARG A 54 0.96 12.83 -1.99
C ARG A 54 1.66 12.52 -0.68
N LEU A 55 1.15 11.60 0.14
CA LEU A 55 1.84 11.14 1.35
C LEU A 55 3.16 10.45 1.01
N SER A 56 3.18 9.55 0.03
CA SER A 56 4.42 8.89 -0.43
C SER A 56 5.47 9.90 -0.90
N LYS A 57 5.06 10.88 -1.74
CA LYS A 57 5.95 11.95 -2.23
C LYS A 57 6.45 12.87 -1.12
N LEU A 58 5.65 13.13 -0.08
CA LEU A 58 6.09 13.94 1.05
C LEU A 58 7.11 13.16 1.89
N TRP A 59 6.76 11.95 2.28
CA TRP A 59 7.61 11.07 3.08
C TRP A 59 8.93 10.77 2.36
N SER A 60 8.97 10.68 1.03
CA SER A 60 10.22 10.49 0.30
C SER A 60 11.24 11.63 0.47
N THR A 61 10.80 12.82 0.89
CA THR A 61 11.68 13.96 1.20
C THR A 61 12.28 13.88 2.61
N TYR A 62 11.80 12.97 3.46
CA TYR A 62 12.28 12.81 4.83
C TYR A 62 13.53 11.95 4.88
N GLY A 63 14.34 12.13 5.94
CA GLY A 63 15.55 11.34 6.12
C GLY A 63 15.26 9.86 6.39
N VAL A 64 16.20 8.99 5.99
CA VAL A 64 16.13 7.52 6.21
C VAL A 64 15.70 7.13 7.62
N PRO A 65 16.21 7.73 8.72
CA PRO A 65 15.79 7.34 10.07
C PRO A 65 14.31 7.60 10.34
N HIS A 66 13.72 8.62 9.71
CA HIS A 66 12.30 8.91 9.86
C HIS A 66 11.47 7.84 9.13
N ILE A 67 11.75 7.60 7.85
CA ILE A 67 10.97 6.63 7.04
C ILE A 67 11.08 5.22 7.61
N ARG A 68 12.26 4.86 8.13
CA ARG A 68 12.47 3.58 8.81
C ARG A 68 11.57 3.44 10.05
N ARG A 69 11.44 4.49 10.86
CA ARG A 69 10.53 4.50 12.03
C ARG A 69 9.07 4.34 11.61
N VAL A 70 8.64 5.01 10.55
CA VAL A 70 7.28 4.92 10.01
C VAL A 70 7.00 3.50 9.52
N MET A 71 7.94 2.91 8.77
CA MET A 71 7.88 1.51 8.33
C MET A 71 7.80 0.55 9.52
N GLU A 72 8.72 0.67 10.49
CA GLU A 72 8.76 -0.16 11.71
C GLU A 72 7.46 -0.09 12.50
N THR A 73 6.81 1.08 12.55
CA THR A 73 5.51 1.24 13.22
C THR A 73 4.43 0.36 12.58
N PHE A 74 4.32 0.36 11.26
CA PHE A 74 3.33 -0.49 10.57
C PHE A 74 3.70 -1.98 10.62
N GLN A 75 4.99 -2.30 10.48
CA GLN A 75 5.51 -3.67 10.68
C GLN A 75 5.14 -4.20 12.06
N GLN A 76 5.27 -3.38 13.11
CA GLN A 76 4.94 -3.78 14.47
C GLN A 76 3.44 -4.04 14.64
N ILE A 77 2.55 -3.25 14.01
CA ILE A 77 1.10 -3.52 14.05
C ILE A 77 0.82 -4.89 13.42
N ILE A 78 1.42 -5.20 12.28
CA ILE A 78 1.27 -6.49 11.60
C ILE A 78 1.75 -7.61 12.53
N THR A 79 2.99 -7.54 13.01
CA THR A 79 3.55 -8.57 13.90
C THR A 79 2.72 -8.74 15.16
N PHE A 80 2.32 -7.63 15.81
CA PHE A 80 1.49 -7.68 17.02
C PHE A 80 0.15 -8.36 16.74
N THR A 81 -0.54 -7.97 15.66
CA THR A 81 -1.84 -8.56 15.28
C THR A 81 -1.70 -10.03 14.92
N VAL A 82 -0.63 -10.39 14.20
CA VAL A 82 -0.39 -11.76 13.77
C VAL A 82 -0.09 -12.67 14.97
N VAL A 83 0.79 -12.23 15.87
CA VAL A 83 1.20 -13.03 17.04
C VAL A 83 0.11 -13.09 18.12
N SER A 84 -0.78 -12.09 18.19
CA SER A 84 -1.85 -12.06 19.20
C SER A 84 -3.11 -12.84 18.81
N ASN A 85 -3.23 -13.24 17.54
CA ASN A 85 -4.37 -13.98 17.02
C ASN A 85 -3.95 -15.41 16.60
N GLU A 86 -4.92 -16.31 16.58
CA GLU A 86 -4.75 -17.65 16.02
C GLU A 86 -5.38 -17.69 14.63
N TYR A 87 -4.57 -17.99 13.60
CA TYR A 87 -5.05 -18.17 12.24
C TYR A 87 -5.02 -19.65 11.87
N ASP A 88 -6.05 -20.07 11.16
CA ASP A 88 -6.23 -21.44 10.67
C ASP A 88 -6.99 -21.42 9.33
N SER A 89 -7.41 -22.59 8.85
CA SER A 89 -8.10 -22.70 7.55
C SER A 89 -9.44 -21.96 7.47
N ASP A 90 -10.08 -21.68 8.61
CA ASP A 90 -11.38 -21.02 8.71
C ASP A 90 -11.26 -19.53 9.13
N ASN A 91 -10.16 -19.16 9.80
CA ASN A 91 -9.81 -17.79 10.19
C ASN A 91 -8.48 -17.38 9.54
N LEU A 92 -8.56 -16.82 8.33
CA LEU A 92 -7.38 -16.47 7.54
C LEU A 92 -6.84 -15.10 7.91
N VAL A 93 -5.51 -14.98 7.94
CA VAL A 93 -4.84 -13.69 8.11
C VAL A 93 -5.13 -12.73 6.95
N ASN A 94 -5.38 -13.26 5.76
CA ASN A 94 -5.75 -12.50 4.56
C ASN A 94 -7.04 -11.67 4.77
N ASP A 95 -7.93 -12.13 5.65
CA ASP A 95 -9.21 -11.48 5.96
C ASP A 95 -9.11 -10.53 7.18
N ASP A 96 -7.98 -10.51 7.90
CA ASP A 96 -7.79 -9.60 9.03
C ASP A 96 -7.63 -8.16 8.53
N GLN A 97 -8.67 -7.36 8.76
CA GLN A 97 -8.72 -5.97 8.30
C GLN A 97 -7.60 -5.08 8.86
N THR A 98 -7.07 -5.40 10.04
CA THR A 98 -5.96 -4.65 10.63
C THR A 98 -4.66 -4.97 9.90
N VAL A 99 -4.41 -6.25 9.63
CA VAL A 99 -3.25 -6.70 8.83
C VAL A 99 -3.33 -6.13 7.42
N VAL A 100 -4.47 -6.30 6.73
CA VAL A 100 -4.68 -5.76 5.38
C VAL A 100 -4.45 -4.24 5.34
N ALA A 101 -5.02 -3.50 6.30
CA ALA A 101 -4.87 -2.05 6.34
C ALA A 101 -3.41 -1.64 6.63
N ALA A 102 -2.72 -2.31 7.56
CA ALA A 102 -1.33 -2.02 7.87
C ALA A 102 -0.39 -2.34 6.69
N THR A 103 -0.65 -3.42 5.95
CA THR A 103 0.10 -3.76 4.72
C THR A 103 -0.14 -2.73 3.61
N GLN A 104 -1.37 -2.24 3.45
CA GLN A 104 -1.66 -1.12 2.52
C GLN A 104 -0.93 0.17 2.95
N CYS A 105 -0.84 0.44 4.25
CA CYS A 105 -0.03 1.54 4.75
C CYS A 105 1.46 1.37 4.45
N LEU A 106 2.01 0.16 4.64
CA LEU A 106 3.38 -0.17 4.29
C LEU A 106 3.67 0.07 2.81
N LYS A 107 2.70 -0.21 1.93
CA LYS A 107 2.85 0.07 0.49
C LYS A 107 3.10 1.56 0.21
N VAL A 108 2.44 2.46 0.93
CA VAL A 108 2.67 3.92 0.81
C VAL A 108 4.09 4.28 1.23
N VAL A 109 4.59 3.68 2.30
CA VAL A 109 5.97 3.85 2.80
C VAL A 109 7.00 3.22 1.85
N PHE A 110 6.66 2.09 1.25
CA PHE A 110 7.47 1.41 0.24
C PHE A 110 7.70 2.31 -0.97
N TYR A 111 6.64 2.91 -1.53
CA TYR A 111 6.79 3.86 -2.61
C TYR A 111 7.51 5.15 -2.18
N ALA A 112 7.34 5.61 -0.93
CA ALA A 112 8.16 6.71 -0.42
C ALA A 112 9.65 6.36 -0.38
N SER A 113 9.99 5.12 -0.02
CA SER A 113 11.36 4.60 -0.01
C SER A 113 11.95 4.51 -1.43
N VAL A 114 11.16 4.05 -2.41
CA VAL A 114 11.54 4.04 -3.83
C VAL A 114 11.79 5.47 -4.31
N LEU A 115 10.82 6.37 -4.15
CA LEU A 115 10.91 7.76 -4.62
C LEU A 115 12.04 8.57 -3.98
N GLY A 116 12.39 8.27 -2.73
CA GLY A 116 13.48 8.96 -2.03
C GLY A 116 14.86 8.41 -2.37
N GLY A 117 14.91 7.26 -3.05
CA GLY A 117 16.12 6.57 -3.48
C GLY A 117 16.64 7.05 -4.83
N ASP A 118 17.46 6.21 -5.47
CA ASP A 118 17.86 6.37 -6.87
C ASP A 118 16.88 5.62 -7.78
N VAL A 119 16.24 6.34 -8.69
CA VAL A 119 15.17 5.84 -9.56
C VAL A 119 15.52 6.14 -11.01
N ASP A 120 15.30 5.16 -11.88
CA ASP A 120 15.48 5.23 -13.32
C ASP A 120 14.17 4.95 -14.03
N VAL A 121 13.52 5.99 -14.53
CA VAL A 121 12.27 5.89 -15.29
C VAL A 121 12.48 6.08 -16.79
N GLU A 122 13.70 6.38 -17.24
CA GLU A 122 13.98 6.74 -18.64
C GLU A 122 13.75 5.56 -19.60
N HIS A 123 13.85 4.33 -19.10
CA HIS A 123 13.57 3.12 -19.89
C HIS A 123 12.08 2.80 -20.06
N ASN A 124 11.18 3.55 -19.40
CA ASN A 124 9.74 3.26 -19.46
C ASN A 124 9.09 3.73 -20.77
N GLU A 125 9.75 4.58 -21.56
CA GLU A 125 9.21 5.13 -22.81
C GLU A 125 9.03 4.07 -23.92
N GLU A 126 9.72 2.93 -23.84
CA GLU A 126 9.65 1.86 -24.85
C GLU A 126 8.46 0.90 -24.65
N GLU A 127 7.81 0.90 -23.49
CA GLU A 127 6.70 -0.02 -23.16
C GLU A 127 5.30 0.60 -23.35
N VAL A 128 5.22 1.89 -23.71
CA VAL A 128 3.94 2.64 -23.82
C VAL A 128 3.16 2.31 -25.10
N GLU A 129 3.71 1.50 -26.02
CA GLU A 129 3.01 1.08 -27.24
C GLU A 129 2.10 -0.16 -27.05
N GLU A 130 2.05 -0.79 -25.88
CA GLU A 130 1.07 -1.86 -25.59
C GLU A 130 -0.25 -1.29 -25.04
N VAL A 131 -0.96 -0.60 -25.94
CA VAL A 131 -2.43 -0.57 -26.09
C VAL A 131 -3.24 -0.22 -24.84
N GLU A 132 -3.60 1.06 -24.76
CA GLU A 132 -4.85 1.55 -24.18
C GLU A 132 -6.07 0.87 -24.86
N GLU A 133 -6.41 -0.36 -24.47
CA GLU A 133 -7.66 -1.06 -24.86
C GLU A 133 -8.69 -1.03 -23.72
N GLU A 134 -8.82 0.10 -23.01
CA GLU A 134 -9.81 0.22 -21.93
C GLU A 134 -11.23 0.61 -22.39
N ASP A 135 -11.49 0.90 -23.68
CA ASP A 135 -12.84 1.29 -24.15
C ASP A 135 -13.31 0.71 -25.51
N ALA A 136 -12.58 -0.25 -26.10
CA ALA A 136 -13.07 -0.97 -27.28
C ALA A 136 -13.54 -2.37 -26.88
N LEU A 137 -14.86 -2.61 -26.89
CA LEU A 137 -15.42 -3.97 -26.77
C LEU A 137 -14.76 -4.84 -27.83
N SER A 138 -14.01 -5.86 -27.41
CA SER A 138 -13.38 -6.76 -28.37
C SER A 138 -14.48 -7.54 -29.12
N LEU A 139 -14.23 -7.91 -30.38
CA LEU A 139 -15.20 -8.63 -31.23
C LEU A 139 -15.78 -9.89 -30.56
N HIS A 140 -15.02 -10.50 -29.63
CA HIS A 140 -15.39 -11.62 -28.79
C HIS A 140 -16.52 -11.29 -27.78
N GLU A 141 -16.50 -10.07 -27.23
CA GLU A 141 -17.47 -9.56 -26.27
C GLU A 141 -18.81 -9.20 -26.96
N LEU A 142 -18.74 -8.75 -28.22
CA LEU A 142 -19.90 -8.57 -29.09
C LEU A 142 -20.54 -9.89 -29.55
N LEU A 143 -19.76 -10.98 -29.53
CA LEU A 143 -20.21 -12.34 -29.91
C LEU A 143 -20.72 -13.17 -28.71
N GLY A 144 -20.66 -12.64 -27.49
CA GLY A 144 -21.19 -13.29 -26.29
C GLY A 144 -20.40 -14.52 -25.82
N GLU A 145 -19.13 -14.64 -26.21
CA GLU A 145 -18.25 -15.73 -25.75
C GLU A 145 -17.63 -15.36 -24.38
N GLU A 146 -17.84 -16.21 -23.37
CA GLU A 146 -17.23 -16.07 -22.05
C GLU A 146 -15.69 -16.11 -22.18
N ARG A 147 -15.02 -15.01 -21.82
CA ARG A 147 -13.56 -14.94 -21.80
C ARG A 147 -13.01 -15.96 -20.78
N LEU A 148 -12.44 -17.07 -21.27
CA LEU A 148 -11.77 -18.09 -20.46
C LEU A 148 -10.42 -17.64 -19.86
N TYR A 149 -9.93 -16.46 -20.24
CA TYR A 149 -8.68 -15.89 -19.74
C TYR A 149 -8.94 -14.46 -19.23
N LYS A 150 -8.91 -14.30 -17.90
CA LYS A 150 -9.06 -13.03 -17.19
C LYS A 150 -7.89 -12.08 -17.55
N LYS A 151 -8.19 -10.77 -17.48
CA LYS A 151 -7.34 -9.58 -17.67
C LYS A 151 -5.84 -9.79 -17.34
N GLY A 152 -4.96 -9.16 -18.13
CA GLY A 152 -3.52 -9.07 -17.86
C GLY A 152 -3.20 -8.53 -16.46
N PRO A 153 -1.90 -8.50 -16.07
CA PRO A 153 -1.49 -8.13 -14.71
C PRO A 153 -2.16 -6.84 -14.26
N ARG A 154 -2.84 -6.86 -13.11
CA ARG A 154 -3.50 -5.66 -12.56
C ARG A 154 -2.42 -4.64 -12.22
N VAL A 155 -2.34 -3.55 -12.98
CA VAL A 155 -1.47 -2.41 -12.67
C VAL A 155 -1.92 -1.79 -11.36
N ASP A 156 -0.99 -1.63 -10.42
CA ASP A 156 -1.26 -1.04 -9.12
C ASP A 156 -1.69 0.45 -9.28
N PRO A 157 -2.87 0.86 -8.79
CA PRO A 157 -3.33 2.25 -8.90
C PRO A 157 -2.34 3.28 -8.33
N LEU A 158 -1.63 2.93 -7.25
CA LEU A 158 -0.65 3.84 -6.64
C LEU A 158 0.62 3.96 -7.49
N GLU A 159 1.04 2.86 -8.14
CA GLU A 159 2.14 2.84 -9.10
C GLU A 159 1.85 3.78 -10.27
N LYS A 160 0.65 3.67 -10.86
CA LYS A 160 0.18 4.52 -11.95
C LYS A 160 0.13 6.00 -11.56
N GLU A 161 -0.42 6.31 -10.38
CA GLU A 161 -0.51 7.69 -9.88
C GLU A 161 0.86 8.31 -9.58
N LEU A 162 1.83 7.50 -9.16
CA LEU A 162 3.18 7.95 -8.88
C LEU A 162 4.08 8.01 -10.12
N GLY A 163 3.74 7.26 -11.18
CA GLY A 163 4.53 7.15 -12.39
C GLY A 163 5.88 6.46 -12.17
N VAL A 164 5.95 5.55 -11.18
CA VAL A 164 7.16 4.80 -10.85
C VAL A 164 6.80 3.36 -10.52
N ARG A 165 7.55 2.42 -11.05
CA ARG A 165 7.43 1.00 -10.76
C ARG A 165 8.49 0.57 -9.75
N PRO A 166 8.26 -0.49 -8.96
CA PRO A 166 9.30 -1.03 -8.08
C PRO A 166 10.60 -1.37 -8.82
N VAL A 167 10.50 -1.82 -10.07
CA VAL A 167 11.65 -2.19 -10.94
C VAL A 167 12.47 -0.99 -11.40
N ASP A 168 11.91 0.21 -11.37
CA ASP A 168 12.59 1.46 -11.71
C ASP A 168 13.57 1.88 -10.60
N SER A 169 13.48 1.28 -9.40
CA SER A 169 14.34 1.58 -8.26
C SER A 169 15.71 0.93 -8.39
N ARG A 170 16.77 1.74 -8.58
CA ARG A 170 18.16 1.28 -8.54
C ARG A 170 18.66 1.11 -7.11
N ARG A 171 18.23 2.01 -6.21
CA ARG A 171 18.63 2.00 -4.80
C ARG A 171 17.58 2.69 -3.93
N PRO A 172 16.63 1.94 -3.32
CA PRO A 172 15.64 2.53 -2.43
C PRO A 172 16.30 3.06 -1.14
N LEU A 173 15.61 3.98 -0.43
CA LEU A 173 16.07 4.48 0.89
C LEU A 173 16.18 3.36 1.93
N ILE A 174 15.27 2.40 1.86
CA ILE A 174 15.18 1.22 2.70
C ILE A 174 15.21 0.00 1.77
N PRO A 175 16.10 -0.99 2.01
CA PRO A 175 16.14 -2.24 1.28
C PRO A 175 14.79 -2.96 1.27
N PHE A 176 14.43 -3.62 0.18
CA PHE A 176 13.13 -4.29 0.06
C PHE A 176 12.96 -5.42 1.07
N GLU A 177 14.06 -6.04 1.48
CA GLU A 177 14.11 -7.09 2.49
C GLU A 177 13.61 -6.59 3.85
N ASP A 178 13.82 -5.31 4.17
CA ASP A 178 13.35 -4.71 5.44
C ASP A 178 11.81 -4.55 5.46
N PHE A 179 11.13 -4.66 4.31
CA PHE A 179 9.67 -4.65 4.23
C PHE A 179 9.04 -6.04 4.43
N VAL A 180 9.86 -7.10 4.51
CA VAL A 180 9.38 -8.45 4.73
C VAL A 180 9.01 -8.64 6.21
N ASN A 181 7.77 -9.08 6.46
CA ASN A 181 7.32 -9.46 7.79
C ASN A 181 7.32 -10.98 7.93
N GLU A 182 8.31 -11.55 8.62
CA GLU A 182 8.45 -13.01 8.77
C GLU A 182 7.23 -13.64 9.45
N SER A 183 6.69 -13.00 10.48
CA SER A 183 5.50 -13.52 11.18
C SER A 183 4.29 -13.63 10.25
N LEU A 184 4.10 -12.64 9.37
CA LEU A 184 3.03 -12.67 8.38
C LEU A 184 3.28 -13.73 7.30
N ASN A 185 4.51 -13.86 6.81
CA ASN A 185 4.87 -14.85 5.79
C ASN A 185 4.55 -16.29 6.22
N ASP A 186 4.69 -16.60 7.51
CA ASP A 186 4.44 -17.95 8.05
C ASP A 186 2.95 -18.35 8.00
N VAL A 187 2.04 -17.37 7.95
CA VAL A 187 0.59 -17.60 8.08
C VAL A 187 -0.23 -17.16 6.86
N VAL A 188 0.37 -16.41 5.92
CA VAL A 188 -0.32 -15.97 4.70
C VAL A 188 -0.58 -17.14 3.76
N GLU A 189 -1.85 -17.28 3.34
CA GLU A 189 -2.25 -18.24 2.31
C GLU A 189 -2.25 -17.56 0.94
N MET A 190 -1.17 -17.77 0.18
CA MET A 190 -0.98 -17.12 -1.13
C MET A 190 -2.01 -17.56 -2.17
N ASP A 191 -2.53 -18.78 -2.09
CA ASP A 191 -3.48 -19.34 -3.05
C ASP A 191 -4.90 -18.74 -2.93
N LYS A 192 -5.23 -18.13 -1.78
CA LYS A 192 -6.54 -17.51 -1.52
C LYS A 192 -6.72 -16.15 -2.21
N ASP A 193 -5.63 -15.42 -2.51
CA ASP A 193 -5.68 -14.06 -3.07
C ASP A 193 -5.84 -14.00 -4.61
N PHE A 194 -5.75 -15.13 -5.32
CA PHE A 194 -5.75 -15.18 -6.81
C PHE A 194 -7.13 -15.40 -7.47
N THR A 195 -8.24 -15.41 -6.71
CA THR A 195 -9.58 -15.74 -7.26
C THR A 195 -10.40 -14.51 -7.65
#